data_AF-A0A2H9P2T7-F1
#
_entry.id   AF-A0A2H9P2T7-F1
#
_cell.length_a   1.000
_cell.length_b   1.000
_cell.length_c   1.000
_cell.angle_alpha   90.00
_cell.angle_beta   90.00
_cell.angle_gamma   90.00
#
_symmetry.space_group_name_H-M   'P 1'
#
loop_
_entity.id
_entity.type
_entity.pdbx_description
1 polymer ?
#
loop_
_entity_poly.entity_id
_entity_poly.type
_entity_poly.pdbx_seq_one_letter_code
_entity_poly.pdbx_strand_id
1 'polypeptide(L)'
;QSEKEGKSPYDYVAYWNKRDYDDFTAFGIDFDFFYKTSSPENIAFVQDVFTKLNNAGHIYEKEIIQFYCSNDKKFLPDRYVKGVCPYCNATDQYSDLCESCGRVPEEISDPRCSICGQTPTKEKTTHFFFKLKTFGDSLYKWLDENENLQKDVKKYVQNWIKSGLIDWDITRDISWGVHV
;
A
#
# COMPACT_ATOMS: atom_id res chain seq x y z
N GLN A 1 -7.21 -2.15 -11.80
CA GLN A 1 -7.95 -1.29 -12.76
C GLN A 1 -7.55 -1.66 -14.18
N SER A 2 -6.25 -1.75 -14.49
CA SER A 2 -5.73 -2.26 -15.76
C SER A 2 -6.37 -3.58 -16.22
N GLU A 3 -6.50 -4.57 -15.32
CA GLU A 3 -7.17 -5.85 -15.60
C GLU A 3 -8.63 -5.68 -16.01
N LYS A 4 -9.37 -4.75 -15.38
CA LYS A 4 -10.77 -4.45 -15.74
C LYS A 4 -10.89 -3.82 -17.13
N GLU A 5 -9.86 -3.10 -17.56
CA GLU A 5 -9.79 -2.48 -18.89
C GLU A 5 -9.11 -3.38 -19.94
N GLY A 6 -8.67 -4.59 -19.56
CA GLY A 6 -7.93 -5.48 -20.47
C GLY A 6 -6.59 -4.92 -20.95
N LYS A 7 -5.98 -3.98 -20.21
CA LYS A 7 -4.69 -3.36 -20.55
C LYS A 7 -3.57 -3.94 -19.68
N SER A 8 -2.34 -3.91 -20.20
CA SER A 8 -1.18 -4.16 -19.36
C SER A 8 -1.07 -3.06 -18.28
N PRO A 9 -0.53 -3.35 -17.07
CA PRO A 9 -0.26 -2.32 -16.08
C PRO A 9 0.64 -1.20 -16.60
N TYR A 10 1.61 -1.54 -17.46
CA TYR A 10 2.50 -0.58 -18.10
C TYR A 10 1.73 0.43 -18.97
N ASP A 11 0.89 -0.07 -19.89
CA ASP A 11 0.11 0.79 -20.80
C ASP A 11 -0.91 1.62 -20.04
N TYR A 12 -1.53 1.03 -19.01
CA TYR A 12 -2.47 1.72 -18.15
C TYR A 12 -1.82 2.92 -17.45
N VAL A 13 -0.68 2.71 -16.79
CA VAL A 13 0.05 3.78 -16.09
C VAL A 13 0.62 4.81 -17.07
N ALA A 14 1.11 4.38 -18.24
CA ALA A 14 1.62 5.29 -19.26
C ALA A 14 0.53 6.25 -19.77
N TYR A 15 -0.69 5.73 -19.98
CA TYR A 15 -1.85 6.55 -20.36
C TYR A 15 -2.19 7.58 -19.28
N TRP A 16 -2.33 7.16 -18.01
CA TRP A 16 -2.71 8.06 -16.91
C TRP A 16 -1.62 9.07 -16.58
N ASN A 17 -0.35 8.67 -16.60
CA ASN A 17 0.77 9.60 -16.40
C ASN A 17 0.75 10.73 -17.43
N LYS A 18 0.50 10.42 -18.72
CA LYS A 18 0.33 11.46 -19.73
C LYS A 18 -0.90 12.34 -19.46
N ARG A 19 -2.03 11.72 -19.14
CA ARG A 19 -3.29 12.43 -18.86
C ARG A 19 -3.14 13.41 -17.70
N ASP A 20 -2.55 12.95 -16.60
CA ASP A 20 -2.30 13.75 -15.40
C ASP A 20 -1.37 14.92 -15.72
N TYR A 21 -0.29 14.70 -16.48
CA TYR A 21 0.61 15.77 -16.92
C TYR A 21 -0.11 16.83 -17.76
N ASP A 22 -0.92 16.40 -18.73
CA ASP A 22 -1.70 17.31 -19.59
C ASP A 22 -2.69 18.14 -18.74
N ASP A 23 -3.34 17.52 -17.74
CA ASP A 23 -4.25 18.21 -16.83
C ASP A 23 -3.51 19.21 -15.93
N PHE A 24 -2.39 18.83 -15.31
CA PHE A 24 -1.57 19.77 -14.53
C PHE A 24 -1.12 20.97 -15.37
N THR A 25 -0.66 20.72 -16.59
CA THR A 25 -0.25 21.77 -17.53
C THR A 25 -1.40 22.71 -17.87
N ALA A 26 -2.61 22.18 -18.07
CA ALA A 26 -3.81 22.98 -18.34
C ALA A 26 -4.19 23.91 -17.16
N PHE A 27 -3.85 23.52 -15.93
CA PHE A 27 -3.97 24.36 -14.73
C PHE A 27 -2.79 25.32 -14.51
N GLY A 28 -1.82 25.35 -15.43
CA GLY A 28 -0.63 26.19 -15.32
C GLY A 28 0.38 25.69 -14.27
N ILE A 29 0.29 24.41 -13.89
CA ILE A 29 1.28 23.76 -13.03
C ILE A 29 2.37 23.19 -13.94
N ASP A 30 3.55 23.78 -13.86
CA ASP A 30 4.72 23.38 -14.64
C ASP A 30 5.72 22.65 -13.75
N PHE A 31 6.23 21.51 -14.22
CA PHE A 31 7.19 20.69 -13.50
C PHE A 31 8.50 20.67 -14.28
N ASP A 32 9.63 20.93 -13.61
CA ASP A 32 10.95 20.72 -14.22
C ASP A 32 11.15 19.25 -14.67
N PHE A 33 10.54 18.32 -13.93
CA PHE A 33 10.55 16.90 -14.23
C PHE A 33 9.29 16.20 -13.71
N PHE A 34 8.46 15.68 -14.61
CA PHE A 34 7.31 14.85 -14.30
C PHE A 34 7.55 13.42 -14.78
N TYR A 35 7.58 12.46 -13.86
CA TYR A 35 8.07 11.12 -14.18
C TYR A 35 7.28 10.01 -13.47
N LYS A 36 7.82 8.78 -13.50
CA LYS A 36 7.12 7.57 -13.06
C LYS A 36 7.95 6.74 -12.09
N THR A 37 7.27 6.12 -11.14
CA THR A 37 7.87 5.20 -10.15
C THR A 37 8.24 3.85 -10.75
N SER A 38 7.69 3.49 -11.91
CA SER A 38 8.06 2.30 -12.69
C SER A 38 9.32 2.49 -13.56
N SER A 39 10.08 3.55 -13.32
CA SER A 39 11.31 3.85 -14.05
C SER A 39 12.49 3.00 -13.58
N PRO A 40 13.47 2.71 -14.46
CA PRO A 40 14.68 1.97 -14.09
C PRO A 40 15.44 2.59 -12.91
N GLU A 41 15.50 3.91 -12.83
CA GLU A 41 16.19 4.66 -11.78
C GLU A 41 15.54 4.44 -10.41
N ASN A 42 14.20 4.52 -10.35
CA ASN A 42 13.49 4.28 -9.10
C ASN A 42 13.52 2.80 -8.69
N ILE A 43 13.46 1.87 -9.66
CA ILE A 43 13.62 0.43 -9.40
C ILE A 43 14.97 0.17 -8.73
N ALA A 44 16.06 0.68 -9.33
CA ALA A 44 17.41 0.52 -8.78
C ALA A 44 17.55 1.16 -7.39
N PHE A 45 16.99 2.36 -7.19
CA PHE A 45 17.03 3.05 -5.91
C PHE A 45 16.28 2.28 -4.81
N VAL A 46 15.08 1.80 -5.08
CA VAL A 46 14.28 1.03 -4.11
C VAL A 46 14.99 -0.27 -3.72
N GLN A 47 15.57 -0.99 -4.69
CA GLN A 47 16.34 -2.22 -4.44
C GLN A 47 17.60 -1.96 -3.59
N ASP A 48 18.31 -0.85 -3.85
CA ASP A 48 19.46 -0.42 -3.04
C ASP A 48 19.06 -0.08 -1.60
N VAL A 49 17.99 0.70 -1.41
CA VAL A 49 17.48 1.05 -0.07
C VAL A 49 17.03 -0.19 0.69
N PHE A 50 16.28 -1.09 0.04
CA PHE A 50 15.85 -2.36 0.64
C PHE A 50 17.06 -3.17 1.10
N THR A 51 18.06 -3.35 0.23
CA THR A 51 19.28 -4.10 0.52
C THR A 51 20.03 -3.50 1.71
N LYS A 52 20.18 -2.18 1.78
CA LYS A 52 20.85 -1.48 2.89
C LYS A 52 20.11 -1.68 4.21
N LEU A 53 18.78 -1.53 4.21
CA LEU A 53 17.96 -1.75 5.41
C LEU A 53 18.01 -3.21 5.87
N ASN A 54 17.99 -4.16 4.94
CA ASN A 54 18.11 -5.57 5.24
C ASN A 54 19.47 -5.92 5.85
N ASN A 55 20.55 -5.46 5.23
CA ASN A 55 21.92 -5.68 5.72
C ASN A 55 22.16 -5.03 7.09
N ALA A 56 21.49 -3.92 7.38
CA ALA A 56 21.52 -3.25 8.68
C ALA A 56 20.61 -3.93 9.74
N GLY A 57 19.90 -5.00 9.40
CA GLY A 57 19.04 -5.75 10.32
C GLY A 57 17.71 -5.05 10.64
N HIS A 58 17.30 -4.06 9.84
CA HIS A 58 16.02 -3.35 10.00
C HIS A 58 14.85 -4.02 9.28
N ILE A 59 15.10 -5.12 8.57
CA ILE A 59 14.07 -5.92 7.89
C ILE A 59 14.08 -7.33 8.50
N TYR A 60 12.91 -7.96 8.59
CA TYR A 60 12.76 -9.36 8.99
C TYR A 60 11.60 -10.02 8.24
N GLU A 61 11.64 -11.34 8.10
CA GLU A 61 10.56 -12.12 7.50
C GLU A 61 9.53 -12.54 8.54
N LYS A 62 8.26 -12.55 8.13
CA LYS A 62 7.15 -13.04 8.96
C LYS A 62 6.12 -13.72 8.06
N GLU A 63 5.69 -14.90 8.49
CA GLU A 63 4.55 -15.59 7.88
C GLU A 63 3.26 -14.86 8.26
N ILE A 64 2.46 -14.52 7.25
CA ILE A 64 1.14 -13.94 7.38
C ILE A 64 0.10 -14.84 6.72
N ILE A 65 -1.17 -14.65 7.11
CA ILE A 65 -2.31 -15.30 6.49
C ILE A 65 -3.00 -14.27 5.61
N GLN A 66 -3.16 -14.58 4.32
CA GLN A 66 -3.80 -13.72 3.35
C GLN A 66 -4.82 -14.52 2.52
N PHE A 67 -5.81 -13.82 1.97
CA PHE A 67 -6.74 -14.44 1.03
C PHE A 67 -6.03 -14.81 -0.28
N TYR A 68 -6.36 -15.97 -0.83
CA TYR A 68 -5.85 -16.49 -2.09
C TYR A 68 -7.01 -16.93 -2.98
N CYS A 69 -6.96 -16.56 -4.26
CA CYS A 69 -7.92 -17.03 -5.24
C CYS A 69 -7.34 -18.19 -6.04
N SER A 70 -7.88 -19.40 -5.87
CA SER A 70 -7.44 -20.58 -6.62
C SER A 70 -7.71 -20.50 -8.13
N ASN A 71 -8.75 -19.77 -8.53
CA ASN A 71 -9.07 -19.57 -9.95
C ASN A 71 -8.08 -18.61 -10.63
N ASP A 72 -7.86 -17.45 -10.01
CA ASP A 72 -6.98 -16.43 -10.57
C ASP A 72 -5.50 -16.65 -10.20
N LYS A 73 -5.23 -17.68 -9.39
CA LYS A 73 -3.92 -18.12 -8.90
C LYS A 73 -3.07 -16.98 -8.33
N LYS A 74 -3.69 -16.17 -7.47
CA LYS A 74 -3.04 -14.99 -6.87
C LYS A 74 -3.50 -14.78 -5.43
N PHE A 75 -2.59 -14.25 -4.62
CA PHE A 75 -2.97 -13.64 -3.34
C PHE A 75 -3.77 -12.36 -3.61
N LEU A 76 -4.72 -12.09 -2.72
CA LEU A 76 -5.64 -10.98 -2.82
C LEU A 76 -5.28 -9.96 -1.75
N PRO A 77 -4.65 -8.82 -2.12
CA PRO A 77 -4.59 -7.65 -1.24
C PRO A 77 -6.01 -7.22 -0.84
N ASP A 78 -6.13 -6.38 0.18
CA ASP A 78 -7.44 -6.00 0.74
C ASP A 78 -8.44 -5.50 -0.33
N ARG A 79 -7.97 -4.65 -1.25
CA ARG A 79 -8.79 -4.14 -2.35
C ARG A 79 -9.23 -5.19 -3.38
N TYR A 80 -8.68 -6.39 -3.32
CA TYR A 80 -9.07 -7.52 -4.16
C TYR A 80 -10.10 -8.44 -3.47
N VAL A 81 -10.43 -8.18 -2.20
CA VAL A 81 -11.43 -8.91 -1.43
C VAL A 81 -12.67 -8.04 -1.25
N LYS A 82 -13.83 -8.59 -1.60
CA LYS A 82 -15.14 -7.97 -1.35
C LYS A 82 -16.02 -8.88 -0.53
N GLY A 83 -17.01 -8.30 0.15
CA GLY A 83 -18.05 -9.07 0.81
C GLY A 83 -18.99 -8.16 1.58
N VAL A 84 -19.40 -8.61 2.77
CA VAL A 84 -20.37 -7.91 3.62
C VAL A 84 -19.65 -7.19 4.75
N CYS A 85 -19.94 -5.90 4.92
CA CYS A 85 -19.41 -5.10 6.02
C CYS A 85 -19.95 -5.60 7.37
N PRO A 86 -19.09 -5.90 8.36
CA PRO A 86 -19.52 -6.42 9.65
C PRO A 86 -20.25 -5.39 10.52
N TYR A 87 -20.14 -4.09 10.20
CA TYR A 87 -20.70 -3.00 11.00
C TYR A 87 -22.06 -2.52 10.51
N CYS A 88 -22.32 -2.52 9.20
CA CYS A 88 -23.56 -1.99 8.62
C CYS A 88 -24.30 -2.97 7.71
N ASN A 89 -23.79 -4.19 7.52
CA ASN A 89 -24.35 -5.22 6.63
C ASN A 89 -24.47 -4.82 5.15
N ALA A 90 -23.81 -3.74 4.72
CA ALA A 90 -23.72 -3.40 3.31
C ALA A 90 -22.95 -4.50 2.56
N THR A 91 -23.49 -4.95 1.43
CA THR A 91 -22.87 -5.95 0.55
C THR A 91 -21.89 -5.28 -0.43
N ASP A 92 -21.07 -6.09 -1.11
CA ASP A 92 -20.11 -5.66 -2.13
C ASP A 92 -19.06 -4.63 -1.65
N GLN A 93 -18.73 -4.65 -0.37
CA GLN A 93 -17.77 -3.75 0.28
C GLN A 93 -16.36 -4.35 0.24
N TYR A 94 -15.35 -3.51 0.03
CA TYR A 94 -13.94 -3.91 0.07
C TYR A 94 -13.46 -4.12 1.50
N SER A 95 -12.42 -4.95 1.70
CA SER A 95 -11.89 -5.21 3.05
C SER A 95 -11.01 -4.08 3.61
N ASP A 96 -10.58 -3.11 2.78
CA ASP A 96 -9.81 -1.94 3.21
C ASP A 96 -10.69 -0.75 3.63
N LEU A 97 -11.92 -0.64 3.10
CA LEU A 97 -12.85 0.43 3.42
C LEU A 97 -14.29 0.06 3.03
N CYS A 98 -15.23 0.23 3.96
CA CYS A 98 -16.65 0.22 3.64
C CYS A 98 -17.10 1.59 3.14
N GLU A 99 -17.50 1.69 1.87
CA GLU A 99 -18.00 2.93 1.26
C GLU A 99 -19.36 3.36 1.82
N SER A 100 -20.13 2.44 2.40
CA SER A 100 -21.43 2.74 3.01
C SER A 100 -21.34 3.41 4.38
N CYS A 101 -20.44 2.96 5.26
CA CYS A 101 -20.34 3.50 6.63
C CYS A 101 -19.00 4.18 6.95
N GLY A 102 -18.04 4.18 6.02
CA GLY A 102 -16.73 4.83 6.15
C GLY A 102 -15.75 4.14 7.10
N ARG A 103 -16.09 2.97 7.64
CA ARG A 103 -15.22 2.21 8.56
C ARG A 103 -14.33 1.22 7.80
N VAL A 104 -13.14 0.97 8.32
CA VAL A 104 -12.26 -0.12 7.89
C VAL A 104 -12.77 -1.42 8.54
N PRO A 105 -13.22 -2.41 7.76
CA PRO A 105 -13.65 -3.71 8.30
C PRO A 105 -12.49 -4.45 8.97
N GLU A 106 -12.72 -4.99 10.17
CA GLU A 106 -11.76 -5.93 10.79
C GLU A 106 -11.76 -7.29 10.07
N GLU A 107 -12.94 -7.79 9.72
CA GLU A 107 -13.12 -8.98 8.88
C GLU A 107 -14.32 -8.79 7.96
N ILE A 108 -14.15 -9.11 6.67
CA ILE A 108 -15.25 -9.14 5.69
C ILE A 108 -15.95 -10.49 5.79
N SER A 109 -17.27 -10.46 5.97
CA SER A 109 -18.11 -11.66 5.90
C SER A 109 -18.42 -12.02 4.45
N ASP A 110 -18.56 -13.33 4.16
CA ASP A 110 -18.76 -13.85 2.79
C ASP A 110 -17.74 -13.27 1.78
N PRO A 111 -16.43 -13.51 1.99
CA PRO A 111 -15.41 -12.94 1.14
C PRO A 111 -15.50 -13.53 -0.28
N ARG A 112 -15.28 -12.66 -1.26
CA ARG A 112 -15.30 -12.95 -2.69
C ARG A 112 -14.15 -12.23 -3.37
N CYS A 113 -13.51 -12.89 -4.33
CA CYS A 113 -12.51 -12.28 -5.18
C CYS A 113 -13.19 -11.17 -6.02
N SER A 114 -12.68 -9.95 -5.96
CA SER A 114 -13.23 -8.83 -6.74
C SER A 114 -12.99 -8.93 -8.25
N ILE A 115 -12.16 -9.89 -8.68
CA ILE A 115 -11.86 -10.16 -10.10
C ILE A 115 -12.87 -11.17 -10.66
N CYS A 116 -12.88 -12.39 -10.12
CA CYS A 116 -13.69 -13.50 -10.66
C CYS A 116 -14.96 -13.83 -9.86
N GLY A 117 -15.16 -13.21 -8.69
CA GLY A 117 -16.32 -13.44 -7.82
C GLY A 117 -16.26 -14.71 -6.97
N GLN A 118 -15.27 -15.58 -7.14
CA GLN A 118 -15.16 -16.82 -6.35
C GLN A 118 -14.74 -16.55 -4.90
N THR A 119 -15.18 -17.41 -3.99
CA THR A 119 -14.76 -17.39 -2.58
C THR A 119 -13.26 -17.71 -2.48
N PRO A 120 -12.43 -16.81 -1.91
CA PRO A 120 -11.02 -17.08 -1.69
C PRO A 120 -10.79 -17.97 -0.45
N THR A 121 -9.65 -18.65 -0.40
CA THR A 121 -9.17 -19.40 0.76
C THR A 121 -8.16 -18.57 1.55
N LYS A 122 -7.96 -18.87 2.84
CA LYS A 122 -6.89 -18.26 3.65
C LYS A 122 -5.63 -19.13 3.48
N GLU A 123 -4.58 -18.56 2.92
CA GLU A 123 -3.29 -19.22 2.69
C GLU A 123 -2.17 -18.49 3.42
N LYS A 124 -1.08 -19.19 3.69
CA LYS A 124 0.11 -18.61 4.31
C LYS A 124 1.07 -18.08 3.24
N THR A 125 1.64 -16.91 3.48
CA THR A 125 2.72 -16.32 2.67
C THR A 125 3.74 -15.65 3.57
N THR A 126 4.98 -15.54 3.11
CA THR A 126 6.06 -14.90 3.87
C THR A 126 6.28 -13.51 3.31
N HIS A 127 6.14 -12.50 4.18
CA HIS A 127 6.40 -11.11 3.85
C HIS A 127 7.58 -10.56 4.64
N PHE A 128 8.24 -9.56 4.06
CA PHE A 128 9.25 -8.76 4.75
C PHE A 128 8.61 -7.59 5.49
N PHE A 129 9.06 -7.39 6.72
CA PHE A 129 8.61 -6.32 7.60
C PHE A 129 9.77 -5.38 7.93
N PHE A 130 9.53 -4.07 7.81
CA PHE A 130 10.42 -3.03 8.28
C PHE A 130 10.17 -2.75 9.77
N LYS A 131 11.24 -2.77 10.57
CA LYS A 131 11.22 -2.56 12.02
C LYS A 131 10.99 -1.10 12.42
N LEU A 132 9.91 -0.47 11.93
CA LEU A 132 9.60 0.93 12.21
C LEU A 132 9.54 1.22 13.72
N LYS A 133 9.08 0.25 14.51
CA LYS A 133 9.00 0.39 15.97
C LYS A 133 10.33 0.79 16.61
N THR A 134 11.47 0.32 16.07
CA THR A 134 12.79 0.63 16.64
C THR A 134 13.23 2.07 16.42
N PHE A 135 12.54 2.83 15.57
CA PHE A 135 12.85 4.22 15.25
C PHE A 135 12.01 5.24 16.03
N GLY A 136 11.10 4.80 16.89
CA GLY A 136 10.15 5.67 17.59
C GLY A 136 10.81 6.86 18.30
N ASP A 137 11.82 6.60 19.14
CA ASP A 137 12.50 7.66 19.90
C ASP A 137 13.26 8.64 18.99
N SER A 138 13.99 8.11 18.00
CA SER A 138 14.74 8.93 17.04
C SER A 138 13.82 9.79 16.19
N LEU A 139 12.69 9.25 15.73
CA LEU A 139 11.68 9.98 14.97
C LEU A 139 11.00 11.04 15.84
N TYR A 140 10.67 10.70 17.09
CA TYR A 140 10.09 11.65 18.03
C TYR A 140 11.03 12.83 18.27
N LYS A 141 12.31 12.54 18.57
CA LYS A 141 13.34 13.55 18.77
C LYS A 141 13.52 14.44 17.55
N TRP A 142 13.65 13.84 16.35
CA TRP A 142 13.77 14.60 15.11
C TRP A 142 12.57 15.52 14.88
N LEU A 143 11.35 15.03 15.12
CA LEU A 143 10.14 15.85 15.04
C LEU A 143 10.17 16.99 16.05
N ASP A 144 10.56 16.71 17.31
CA ASP A 144 10.59 17.69 18.39
C ASP A 144 11.60 18.82 18.16
N GLU A 145 12.74 18.50 17.55
CA GLU A 145 13.79 19.47 17.19
C GLU A 145 13.49 20.21 15.87
N ASN A 146 12.56 19.71 15.05
CA ASN A 146 12.23 20.34 13.77
C ASN A 146 11.31 21.56 13.95
N GLU A 147 11.84 22.74 13.61
CA GLU A 147 11.13 24.03 13.67
C GLU A 147 10.39 24.39 12.37
N ASN A 148 10.66 23.68 11.27
CA ASN A 148 10.11 23.98 9.94
C ASN A 148 8.73 23.34 9.71
N LEU A 149 8.30 22.43 10.60
CA LEU A 149 7.01 21.75 10.49
C LEU A 149 5.90 22.56 11.15
N GLN A 150 4.72 22.53 10.54
CA GLN A 150 3.52 23.09 11.14
C GLN A 150 3.24 22.43 12.50
N LYS A 151 2.97 23.25 13.52
CA LYS A 151 2.83 22.80 14.91
C LYS A 151 1.76 21.72 15.09
N ASP A 152 0.62 21.87 14.41
CA ASP A 152 -0.49 20.93 14.51
C ASP A 152 -0.16 19.57 13.87
N VAL A 153 0.49 19.57 12.70
CA VAL A 153 0.96 18.35 12.03
C VAL A 153 2.01 17.64 12.90
N LYS A 154 2.97 18.39 13.43
CA LYS A 154 4.00 17.86 14.34
C LYS A 154 3.36 17.19 15.57
N LYS A 155 2.42 17.87 16.23
CA LYS A 155 1.74 17.33 17.41
C LYS A 155 0.90 16.09 17.07
N TYR A 156 0.25 16.08 15.91
CA TYR A 156 -0.52 14.95 15.42
C TYR A 156 0.37 13.70 15.21
N VAL A 157 1.48 13.84 14.50
CA VAL A 157 2.42 12.73 14.24
C VAL A 157 3.12 12.29 15.53
N GLN A 158 3.47 13.22 16.43
CA GLN A 158 4.01 12.89 17.76
C GLN A 158 3.04 12.02 18.58
N ASN A 159 1.73 12.29 18.51
CA ASN A 159 0.73 11.45 19.16
C ASN A 159 0.69 10.04 18.56
N TRP A 160 0.80 9.91 17.22
CA TRP A 160 0.92 8.59 16.58
C TRP A 160 2.13 7.79 17.07
N ILE A 161 3.29 8.43 17.22
CA ILE A 161 4.48 7.78 17.76
C ILE A 161 4.27 7.35 19.21
N LYS A 162 3.68 8.22 20.04
CA LYS A 162 3.36 7.93 21.45
C LYS A 162 2.37 6.78 21.62
N SER A 163 1.44 6.59 20.68
CA SER A 163 0.50 5.46 20.67
C SER A 163 1.19 4.11 20.41
N GLY A 164 2.46 4.13 20.00
CA GLY A 164 3.25 2.94 19.72
C GLY A 164 3.27 2.62 18.23
N LEU A 165 4.44 2.82 17.62
CA LEU A 165 4.66 2.45 16.22
C LEU A 165 4.63 0.92 16.06
N ILE A 166 4.08 0.47 14.94
CA ILE A 166 4.05 -0.93 14.52
C ILE A 166 4.99 -1.14 13.34
N ASP A 167 5.54 -2.33 13.24
CA ASP A 167 6.39 -2.72 12.11
C ASP A 167 5.55 -2.82 10.83
N TRP A 168 6.14 -2.41 9.71
CA TRP A 168 5.43 -2.25 8.45
C TRP A 168 5.69 -3.43 7.53
N ASP A 169 4.63 -4.04 7.02
CA ASP A 169 4.71 -5.01 5.93
C ASP A 169 5.04 -4.29 4.62
N ILE A 170 6.24 -4.53 4.08
CA ILE A 170 6.81 -3.81 2.93
C ILE A 170 6.82 -4.64 1.64
N THR A 171 6.28 -5.85 1.63
CA THR A 171 6.20 -6.69 0.42
C THR A 171 4.79 -7.11 0.11
N ARG A 172 4.54 -7.45 -1.16
CA ARG A 172 3.25 -7.91 -1.63
C ARG A 172 3.46 -8.98 -2.69
N ASP A 173 2.62 -10.02 -2.65
CA ASP A 173 2.54 -11.04 -3.68
C ASP A 173 1.82 -10.51 -4.94
N ILE A 174 2.51 -9.66 -5.72
CA ILE A 174 1.98 -9.01 -6.92
C ILE A 174 2.91 -9.19 -8.13
N SER A 175 2.32 -9.20 -9.33
CA SER A 175 3.05 -9.34 -10.60
C SER A 175 3.55 -8.02 -11.19
N TRP A 176 3.11 -6.88 -10.65
CA TRP A 176 3.50 -5.55 -11.13
C TRP A 176 3.98 -4.68 -9.97
N GLY A 177 5.27 -4.34 -9.96
CA GLY A 177 5.92 -3.57 -8.92
C GLY A 177 7.45 -3.67 -9.01
N VAL A 178 8.15 -3.21 -7.98
CA VAL A 178 9.59 -3.42 -7.84
C VAL A 178 9.82 -4.78 -7.19
N HIS A 179 10.59 -5.65 -7.83
CA HIS A 179 11.00 -6.93 -7.25
C HIS A 179 12.14 -6.70 -6.24
N VAL A 180 11.96 -7.22 -5.04
CA VAL A 180 12.93 -7.21 -3.93
C VAL A 180 13.30 -8.63 -3.53
#